data_AF-A0A815EKN4-F1
#
_entry.id   AF-A0A815EKN4-F1
#
_cell.length_a   1.000
_cell.length_b   1.000
_cell.length_c   1.000
_cell.angle_alpha   90.00
_cell.angle_beta   90.00
_cell.angle_gamma   90.00
#
_symmetry.space_group_name_H-M   'P 1'
#
loop_
_entity.id
_entity.type
_entity.pdbx_description
1 polymer ?
#
loop_
_entity_poly.entity_id
_entity_poly.type
_entity_poly.pdbx_seq_one_letter_code
_entity_poly.pdbx_strand_id
1 'polypeptide(L)'
;MIVELVQEDMDEGITSKDIQQELRRQGTNISRSTIQNRLLEAGFKFSRPLSKPLLTQQHRRNRLIWAQSMQNYNWNKLIISDETTIRLHAVGKFFWQRPGERKVVRTVKYPLKVNVWGCLSNSGFGRIVCFQHNLTSDFLCNEIYQNALLPTARSHFGRRHDWVLLEDNDPTHRSRFSIQWKREHHITTLPWPSHSPDANPIENLWSLIKTKVSNQKPKTIKNLTRAIYKEWNDLPPELASQLVWSMKNRVRDLIESESEYILY
;
A
#
# COMPACT_ATOMS: atom_id res chain seq x y z
N MET A 1 2.81 -18.08 -33.59
CA MET A 1 1.54 -17.39 -33.91
C MET A 1 0.72 -16.97 -32.68
N ILE A 2 0.11 -17.86 -31.86
CA ILE A 2 -0.67 -17.41 -30.68
C ILE A 2 0.19 -16.66 -29.65
N VAL A 3 1.39 -17.17 -29.37
CA VAL A 3 2.34 -16.55 -28.42
C VAL A 3 2.95 -15.27 -28.99
N GLU A 4 3.24 -15.25 -30.29
CA GLU A 4 3.74 -14.05 -31.01
C GLU A 4 2.75 -12.89 -30.92
N LEU A 5 1.45 -13.14 -31.14
CA LEU A 5 0.42 -12.10 -31.01
C LEU A 5 0.33 -11.51 -29.59
N VAL A 6 0.70 -12.29 -28.56
CA VAL A 6 0.79 -11.75 -27.19
C VAL A 6 2.07 -10.98 -26.96
N GLN A 7 3.17 -11.38 -27.62
CA GLN A 7 4.46 -10.69 -27.53
C GLN A 7 4.46 -9.34 -28.26
N GLU A 8 3.73 -9.23 -29.36
CA GLU A 8 3.55 -7.98 -30.12
C GLU A 8 2.75 -6.93 -29.33
N ASP A 9 1.71 -7.35 -28.59
CA ASP A 9 0.81 -6.47 -27.83
C ASP A 9 0.99 -6.56 -26.30
N MET A 10 2.19 -6.92 -25.81
CA MET A 10 2.42 -7.12 -24.37
C MET A 10 2.16 -5.85 -23.54
N ASP A 11 2.45 -4.67 -24.08
CA ASP A 11 2.35 -3.40 -23.36
C ASP A 11 0.91 -2.89 -23.22
N GLU A 12 0.05 -3.12 -24.23
CA GLU A 12 -1.38 -2.74 -24.18
C GLU A 12 -2.26 -3.82 -23.54
N GLY A 13 -1.79 -5.07 -23.57
CA GLY A 13 -2.48 -6.23 -23.07
C GLY A 13 -3.58 -6.73 -24.02
N ILE A 14 -3.50 -8.01 -24.40
CA ILE A 14 -4.42 -8.62 -25.35
C ILE A 14 -5.27 -9.73 -24.70
N THR A 15 -6.58 -9.77 -24.98
CA THR A 15 -7.45 -10.83 -24.44
C THR A 15 -7.53 -12.04 -25.37
N SER A 16 -7.86 -13.22 -24.83
CA SER A 16 -8.15 -14.42 -25.64
C SER A 16 -9.24 -14.23 -26.69
N LYS A 17 -10.13 -13.22 -26.53
CA LYS A 17 -11.13 -12.86 -27.54
C LYS A 17 -10.51 -12.08 -28.68
N ASP A 18 -9.60 -11.15 -28.38
CA ASP A 18 -8.93 -10.31 -29.38
C ASP A 18 -7.98 -11.16 -30.23
N ILE A 19 -7.20 -12.04 -29.59
CA ILE A 19 -6.39 -13.07 -30.28
C ILE A 19 -7.26 -13.92 -31.21
N GLN A 20 -8.45 -14.34 -30.75
CA GLN A 20 -9.36 -15.12 -31.59
C GLN A 20 -9.86 -14.33 -32.80
N GLN A 21 -10.16 -13.04 -32.65
CA GLN A 21 -10.61 -12.18 -33.74
C GLN A 21 -9.49 -11.96 -34.77
N GLU A 22 -8.26 -11.73 -34.31
CA GLU A 22 -7.11 -11.55 -35.20
C GLU A 22 -6.78 -12.82 -35.98
N LEU A 23 -6.75 -13.98 -35.31
CA LEU A 23 -6.53 -15.26 -35.97
C LEU A 23 -7.60 -15.57 -37.00
N ARG A 24 -8.87 -15.23 -36.71
CA ARG A 24 -9.96 -15.35 -37.69
C ARG A 24 -9.78 -14.44 -38.89
N ARG A 25 -9.28 -13.22 -38.70
CA ARG A 25 -8.95 -12.28 -39.78
C ARG A 25 -7.86 -12.86 -40.69
N GLN A 26 -6.92 -13.60 -40.11
CA GLN A 26 -5.85 -14.32 -40.80
C GLN A 26 -6.29 -15.69 -41.36
N GLY A 27 -7.59 -15.99 -41.36
CA GLY A 27 -8.14 -17.24 -41.92
C GLY A 27 -8.04 -18.47 -41.00
N THR A 28 -7.55 -18.30 -39.76
CA THR A 28 -7.41 -19.39 -38.79
C THR A 28 -8.53 -19.35 -37.75
N ASN A 29 -9.43 -20.34 -37.78
CA ASN A 29 -10.53 -20.42 -36.83
C ASN A 29 -10.20 -21.35 -35.67
N ILE A 30 -9.84 -20.78 -34.51
CA ILE A 30 -9.51 -21.53 -33.29
C ILE A 30 -10.45 -21.14 -32.16
N SER A 31 -10.73 -22.08 -31.25
CA SER A 31 -11.53 -21.79 -30.06
C SER A 31 -10.73 -20.98 -29.03
N ARG A 32 -11.44 -20.15 -28.23
CA ARG A 32 -10.81 -19.43 -27.11
C ARG A 32 -10.18 -20.36 -26.08
N SER A 33 -10.75 -21.54 -25.87
CA SER A 33 -10.21 -22.57 -24.97
C SER A 33 -8.86 -23.08 -25.46
N THR A 34 -8.72 -23.31 -26.77
CA THR A 34 -7.43 -23.68 -27.38
C THR A 34 -6.39 -22.58 -27.19
N ILE A 35 -6.78 -21.31 -27.40
CA ILE A 35 -5.90 -20.16 -27.17
C ILE A 35 -5.45 -20.11 -25.71
N GLN A 36 -6.38 -20.22 -24.75
CA GLN A 36 -6.07 -20.22 -23.33
C GLN A 36 -5.11 -21.36 -22.94
N ASN A 37 -5.33 -22.57 -23.44
CA ASN A 37 -4.45 -23.70 -23.17
C ASN A 37 -3.03 -23.47 -23.71
N ARG A 38 -2.89 -22.96 -24.94
CA ARG A 38 -1.58 -22.62 -25.52
C ARG A 38 -0.86 -21.53 -24.74
N LEU A 39 -1.59 -20.52 -24.26
CA LEU A 39 -1.03 -19.48 -23.40
C LEU A 39 -0.57 -20.05 -22.06
N LEU A 40 -1.34 -20.95 -21.44
CA LEU A 40 -0.95 -21.62 -20.20
C LEU A 40 0.27 -22.53 -20.40
N GLU A 41 0.33 -23.30 -21.50
CA GLU A 41 1.49 -24.13 -21.88
C GLU A 41 2.74 -23.28 -22.09
N ALA A 42 2.58 -22.07 -22.63
CA ALA A 42 3.66 -21.10 -22.81
C ALA A 42 4.00 -20.32 -21.53
N GLY A 43 3.37 -20.63 -20.39
CA GLY A 43 3.67 -20.04 -19.09
C GLY A 43 2.94 -18.71 -18.80
N PHE A 44 2.06 -18.24 -19.69
CA PHE A 44 1.25 -17.06 -19.42
C PHE A 44 0.19 -17.35 -18.35
N LYS A 45 -0.13 -16.33 -17.56
CA LYS A 45 -1.15 -16.41 -16.52
C LYS A 45 -2.28 -15.44 -16.81
N PHE A 46 -3.51 -15.92 -16.71
CA PHE A 46 -4.67 -15.05 -16.70
C PHE A 46 -4.78 -14.33 -15.36
N SER A 47 -4.53 -13.03 -15.34
CA SER A 47 -4.63 -12.16 -14.16
C SER A 47 -5.35 -10.86 -14.50
N ARG A 48 -5.90 -10.21 -13.46
CA ARG A 48 -6.42 -8.84 -13.61
C ARG A 48 -5.24 -7.86 -13.66
N PRO A 49 -5.26 -6.85 -14.54
CA PRO A 49 -4.27 -5.77 -14.49
C PRO A 49 -4.39 -5.01 -13.17
N LEU A 50 -3.26 -4.49 -12.69
CA LEU A 50 -3.23 -3.63 -11.51
C LEU A 50 -3.75 -2.24 -11.89
N SER A 51 -4.82 -1.78 -11.23
CA SER A 51 -5.29 -0.41 -11.41
C SER A 51 -4.53 0.53 -10.47
N LYS A 52 -3.83 1.50 -11.04
CA LYS A 52 -3.05 2.52 -10.32
C LYS A 52 -3.44 3.92 -10.84
N PRO A 53 -3.38 4.98 -10.01
CA PRO A 53 -3.62 6.35 -10.48
C PRO A 53 -2.64 6.75 -11.58
N LEU A 54 -3.02 7.65 -12.48
CA LEU A 54 -2.08 8.17 -13.47
C LEU A 54 -0.96 8.98 -12.79
N LEU A 55 0.30 8.72 -13.15
CA LEU A 55 1.42 9.57 -12.77
C LEU A 55 1.64 10.64 -13.84
N THR A 56 1.70 11.91 -13.43
CA THR A 56 2.13 12.98 -14.35
C THR A 56 3.64 12.90 -14.58
N GLN A 57 4.13 13.51 -15.64
CA GLN A 57 5.57 13.63 -15.89
C GLN A 57 6.30 14.28 -14.69
N GLN A 58 5.67 15.25 -14.04
CA GLN A 58 6.22 15.88 -12.84
C GLN A 58 6.30 14.91 -11.66
N HIS A 59 5.29 14.04 -11.46
CA HIS A 59 5.32 13.00 -10.42
C HIS A 59 6.49 12.04 -10.65
N ARG A 60 6.64 11.53 -11.88
CA ARG A 60 7.75 10.62 -12.24
C ARG A 60 9.11 11.28 -12.02
N ARG A 61 9.27 12.54 -12.45
CA ARG A 61 10.51 13.30 -12.23
C ARG A 61 10.84 13.46 -10.74
N ASN A 62 9.86 13.84 -9.92
CA ASN A 62 10.06 14.02 -8.48
C ASN A 62 10.39 12.69 -7.78
N ARG A 63 9.73 11.60 -8.17
CA ARG A 63 10.02 10.24 -7.71
C ARG A 63 11.46 9.83 -8.05
N LEU A 64 11.91 10.11 -9.28
CA LEU A 64 13.25 9.75 -9.73
C LEU A 64 14.33 10.53 -8.97
N ILE A 65 14.18 11.85 -8.86
CA ILE A 65 15.10 12.71 -8.11
C ILE A 65 15.21 12.23 -6.67
N TRP A 66 14.06 11.94 -6.05
CA TRP A 66 14.02 11.41 -4.70
C TRP A 66 14.77 10.07 -4.61
N ALA A 67 14.45 9.09 -5.46
CA ALA A 67 15.09 7.78 -5.44
C ALA A 67 16.61 7.88 -5.65
N GLN A 68 17.05 8.69 -6.62
CA GLN A 68 18.47 8.96 -6.87
C GLN A 68 19.17 9.53 -5.65
N SER A 69 18.53 10.44 -4.91
CA SER A 69 19.07 11.03 -3.67
C SER A 69 19.14 10.03 -2.50
N MET A 70 18.38 8.93 -2.57
CA MET A 70 18.22 7.97 -1.47
C MET A 70 19.07 6.69 -1.63
N GLN A 71 19.83 6.54 -2.73
CA GLN A 71 20.59 5.31 -3.03
C GLN A 71 21.52 4.86 -1.88
N ASN A 72 22.19 5.83 -1.24
CA ASN A 72 23.12 5.58 -0.13
C ASN A 72 22.55 5.96 1.24
N TYR A 73 21.23 6.14 1.33
CA TYR A 73 20.59 6.57 2.57
C TYR A 73 20.64 5.46 3.65
N ASN A 74 20.87 5.88 4.90
CA ASN A 74 20.88 4.98 6.04
C ASN A 74 19.47 4.82 6.63
N TRP A 75 18.79 3.75 6.24
CA TRP A 75 17.42 3.44 6.66
C TRP A 75 17.27 3.04 8.14
N ASN A 76 18.37 2.75 8.86
CA ASN A 76 18.31 2.25 10.24
C ASN A 76 17.73 3.27 11.23
N LYS A 77 17.79 4.56 10.91
CA LYS A 77 17.29 5.64 11.77
C LYS A 77 15.88 6.11 11.39
N LEU A 78 15.23 5.41 10.46
CA LEU A 78 13.93 5.82 9.93
C LEU A 78 12.79 5.31 10.82
N ILE A 79 11.83 6.17 11.12
CA ILE A 79 10.48 5.80 11.57
C ILE A 79 9.54 6.05 10.40
N ILE A 80 8.90 5.00 9.90
CA ILE A 80 7.90 5.07 8.85
C ILE A 80 6.53 5.08 9.50
N SER A 81 5.73 6.12 9.25
CA SER A 81 4.36 6.24 9.73
C SER A 81 3.39 6.50 8.60
N ASP A 82 2.15 6.06 8.81
CA ASP A 82 1.07 6.24 7.84
C ASP A 82 -0.28 6.00 8.51
N GLU A 83 -1.34 6.43 7.84
CA GLU A 83 -2.71 6.20 8.24
C GLU A 83 -3.45 5.25 7.32
N THR A 84 -4.35 4.47 7.88
CA THR A 84 -5.24 3.64 7.07
C THR A 84 -6.65 3.59 7.61
N THR A 85 -7.60 3.36 6.71
CA THR A 85 -9.00 3.14 7.07
C THR A 85 -9.35 1.66 6.92
N ILE A 86 -9.89 1.05 7.98
CA ILE A 86 -10.42 -0.30 7.97
C ILE A 86 -11.93 -0.25 8.14
N ARG A 87 -12.66 -0.75 7.14
CA ARG A 87 -14.14 -0.72 7.11
C ARG A 87 -14.72 -2.02 7.65
N LEU A 88 -15.73 -1.89 8.49
CA LEU A 88 -16.60 -2.98 8.90
C LEU A 88 -17.40 -3.46 7.68
N HIS A 89 -17.45 -4.78 7.46
CA HIS A 89 -18.14 -5.41 6.33
C HIS A 89 -17.65 -4.96 4.94
N ALA A 90 -16.34 -4.84 4.72
CA ALA A 90 -15.79 -4.68 3.38
C ALA A 90 -16.26 -5.84 2.48
N VAL A 91 -17.06 -5.54 1.45
CA VAL A 91 -17.56 -6.55 0.51
C VAL A 91 -16.48 -6.83 -0.51
N GLY A 92 -15.71 -7.89 -0.27
CA GLY A 92 -14.62 -8.32 -1.17
C GLY A 92 -14.73 -9.77 -1.62
N LYS A 93 -15.85 -10.45 -1.38
CA LYS A 93 -15.99 -11.88 -1.72
C LYS A 93 -16.64 -12.08 -3.07
N PHE A 94 -15.95 -12.81 -3.94
CA PHE A 94 -16.52 -13.36 -5.16
C PHE A 94 -17.31 -14.64 -4.83
N PHE A 95 -18.43 -14.83 -5.52
CA PHE A 95 -19.26 -16.03 -5.41
C PHE A 95 -19.41 -16.63 -6.82
N TRP A 96 -19.35 -17.95 -6.92
CA TRP A 96 -19.80 -18.67 -8.11
C TRP A 96 -21.33 -18.63 -8.16
N GLN A 97 -21.93 -18.25 -9.29
CA GLN A 97 -23.37 -18.08 -9.43
C GLN A 97 -23.84 -18.59 -10.79
N ARG A 98 -25.03 -19.18 -10.84
CA ARG A 98 -25.64 -19.56 -12.12
C ARG A 98 -26.09 -18.30 -12.87
N PRO A 99 -26.11 -18.33 -14.22
CA PRO A 99 -26.71 -17.26 -15.01
C PRO A 99 -28.15 -16.97 -14.53
N GLY A 100 -28.46 -15.71 -14.24
CA GLY A 100 -29.76 -15.28 -13.71
C GLY A 100 -29.90 -15.29 -12.18
N GLU A 101 -29.02 -15.98 -11.44
CA GLU A 101 -29.10 -16.12 -9.97
C GLU A 101 -28.18 -15.14 -9.23
N ARG A 102 -28.32 -13.83 -9.51
CA ARG A 102 -27.50 -12.80 -8.85
C ARG A 102 -27.91 -12.66 -7.38
N LYS A 103 -27.07 -13.16 -6.47
CA LYS A 103 -27.16 -12.88 -5.03
C LYS A 103 -26.99 -11.38 -4.77
N VAL A 104 -28.04 -10.77 -4.24
CA VAL A 104 -27.99 -9.41 -3.72
C VAL A 104 -27.34 -9.44 -2.33
N VAL A 105 -26.14 -8.88 -2.23
CA VAL A 105 -25.50 -8.62 -0.92
C VAL A 105 -25.95 -7.25 -0.45
N ARG A 106 -26.73 -7.20 0.63
CA ARG A 106 -27.13 -5.93 1.24
C ARG A 106 -25.92 -5.28 1.92
N THR A 107 -25.62 -4.05 1.53
CA THR A 107 -24.59 -3.22 2.15
C THR A 107 -25.22 -2.01 2.80
N VAL A 108 -24.57 -1.49 3.84
CA VAL A 108 -24.92 -0.19 4.39
C VAL A 108 -24.33 0.91 3.52
N LYS A 109 -25.07 2.00 3.28
CA LYS A 109 -24.63 3.13 2.46
C LYS A 109 -23.34 3.77 3.00
N TYR A 110 -23.22 3.83 4.33
CA TYR A 110 -22.04 4.34 5.04
C TYR A 110 -21.49 3.25 5.96
N PRO A 111 -20.58 2.39 5.47
CA PRO A 111 -19.98 1.37 6.31
C PRO A 111 -19.22 2.01 7.46
N LEU A 112 -19.49 1.50 8.66
CA LEU A 112 -18.74 1.86 9.86
C LEU A 112 -17.25 1.60 9.60
N LYS A 113 -16.39 2.51 10.05
CA LYS A 113 -14.95 2.45 9.80
C LYS A 113 -14.17 2.84 11.05
N VAL A 114 -12.95 2.34 11.12
CA VAL A 114 -11.93 2.77 12.07
C VAL A 114 -10.76 3.30 11.25
N ASN A 115 -10.35 4.53 11.56
CA ASN A 115 -9.10 5.10 11.09
C ASN A 115 -8.01 4.66 12.07
N VAL A 116 -6.83 4.39 11.53
CA VAL A 116 -5.72 3.81 12.27
C VAL A 116 -4.47 4.58 11.88
N TRP A 117 -3.72 5.04 12.86
CA TRP A 117 -2.34 5.49 12.67
C TRP A 117 -1.40 4.45 13.28
N GLY A 118 -0.29 4.18 12.60
CA GLY A 118 0.77 3.36 13.14
C GLY A 118 2.11 3.72 12.54
N CYS A 119 3.17 3.25 13.17
CA CYS A 119 4.52 3.44 12.67
C CYS A 119 5.41 2.23 12.93
N LEU A 120 6.52 2.15 12.23
CA LEU A 120 7.54 1.10 12.39
C LEU A 120 8.93 1.67 12.16
N SER A 121 9.94 1.03 12.76
CA SER A 121 11.35 1.26 12.43
C SER A 121 12.08 -0.07 12.35
N ASN A 122 13.39 -0.03 12.08
CA ASN A 122 14.23 -1.23 12.11
C ASN A 122 14.23 -1.92 13.48
N SER A 123 13.87 -1.21 14.56
CA SER A 123 13.79 -1.76 15.92
C SER A 123 12.47 -2.49 16.21
N GLY A 124 11.44 -2.37 15.36
CA GLY A 124 10.14 -2.98 15.60
C GLY A 124 8.96 -2.08 15.21
N PHE A 125 7.76 -2.53 15.59
CA PHE A 125 6.52 -1.77 15.42
C PHE A 125 6.32 -0.81 16.59
N GLY A 126 5.87 0.41 16.26
CA GLY A 126 5.52 1.43 17.23
C GLY A 126 4.15 1.24 17.84
N ARG A 127 3.74 2.26 18.61
CA ARG A 127 2.37 2.37 19.13
C ARG A 127 1.39 2.59 17.98
N ILE A 128 0.21 1.99 18.11
CA ILE A 128 -0.91 2.11 17.17
C ILE A 128 -2.05 2.91 17.81
N VAL A 129 -2.66 3.81 17.04
CA VAL A 129 -3.78 4.65 17.50
C VAL A 129 -4.99 4.40 16.60
N CYS A 130 -6.09 3.93 17.19
CA CYS A 130 -7.37 3.76 16.51
C CYS A 130 -8.34 4.90 16.85
N PHE A 131 -8.95 5.51 15.85
CA PHE A 131 -9.89 6.62 16.02
C PHE A 131 -11.01 6.56 14.97
N GLN A 132 -12.12 7.29 15.18
CA GLN A 132 -13.31 7.23 14.30
C GLN A 132 -13.62 8.53 13.58
N HIS A 133 -13.07 9.66 14.04
CA HIS A 133 -13.23 10.96 13.39
C HIS A 133 -12.18 11.16 12.29
N ASN A 134 -12.31 12.25 11.53
CA ASN A 134 -11.30 12.65 10.55
C ASN A 134 -10.01 13.04 11.27
N LEU A 135 -8.87 12.82 10.60
CA LEU A 135 -7.58 13.28 11.10
C LEU A 135 -7.52 14.80 10.97
N THR A 136 -7.25 15.49 12.08
CA THR A 136 -6.97 16.93 12.11
C THR A 136 -5.52 17.13 12.53
N SER A 137 -4.91 18.26 12.16
CA SER A 137 -3.55 18.57 12.58
C SER A 137 -3.37 18.63 14.09
N ASP A 138 -4.39 19.12 14.81
CA ASP A 138 -4.42 19.17 16.27
C ASP A 138 -4.36 17.75 16.87
N PHE A 139 -5.26 16.86 16.44
CA PHE A 139 -5.27 15.48 16.89
C PHE A 139 -3.98 14.73 16.50
N LEU A 140 -3.48 14.96 15.28
CA LEU A 140 -2.23 14.37 14.82
C LEU A 140 -1.07 14.74 15.74
N CYS A 141 -0.92 16.01 16.10
CA CYS A 141 0.22 16.44 16.90
C CYS A 141 0.04 16.14 18.39
N ASN A 142 -1.09 16.54 18.95
CA ASN A 142 -1.30 16.54 20.41
C ASN A 142 -1.74 15.16 20.93
N GLU A 143 -2.36 14.33 20.11
CA GLU A 143 -2.76 12.98 20.51
C GLU A 143 -1.85 11.92 19.90
N ILE A 144 -1.68 11.91 18.58
CA ILE A 144 -0.91 10.85 17.91
C ILE A 144 0.59 11.03 18.12
N TYR A 145 1.18 12.16 17.75
CA TYR A 145 2.63 12.32 17.85
C TYR A 145 3.10 12.33 19.31
N GLN A 146 2.40 13.07 20.17
CA GLN A 146 2.73 13.15 21.58
C GLN A 146 2.64 11.80 22.30
N ASN A 147 1.56 11.03 22.08
CA ASN A 147 1.30 9.81 22.86
C ASN A 147 1.71 8.51 22.17
N ALA A 148 1.98 8.53 20.86
CA ALA A 148 2.38 7.36 20.07
C ALA A 148 3.75 7.51 19.42
N LEU A 149 4.00 8.56 18.63
CA LEU A 149 5.26 8.74 17.90
C LEU A 149 6.46 8.95 18.83
N LEU A 150 6.42 9.96 19.70
CA LEU A 150 7.55 10.30 20.58
C LEU A 150 7.89 9.16 21.56
N PRO A 151 6.91 8.47 22.19
CA PRO A 151 7.21 7.30 23.01
C PRO A 151 7.80 6.14 22.21
N THR A 152 7.33 5.93 20.97
CA THR A 152 7.91 4.93 20.06
C THR A 152 9.36 5.27 19.74
N ALA A 153 9.64 6.52 19.35
CA ALA A 153 10.98 6.97 19.05
C ALA A 153 11.92 6.80 20.25
N ARG A 154 11.44 7.14 21.45
CA ARG A 154 12.20 6.94 22.71
C ARG A 154 12.47 5.46 22.98
N SER A 155 11.51 4.59 22.72
CA SER A 155 11.68 3.14 22.87
C SER A 155 12.71 2.59 21.87
N HIS A 156 12.64 3.02 20.61
CA HIS A 156 13.43 2.45 19.51
C HIS A 156 14.85 3.02 19.42
N PHE A 157 15.05 4.29 19.81
CA PHE A 157 16.31 5.02 19.64
C PHE A 157 16.86 5.63 20.95
N GLY A 158 16.17 5.43 22.07
CA GLY A 158 16.56 6.00 23.36
C GLY A 158 16.34 7.51 23.41
N ARG A 159 17.24 8.24 24.08
CA ARG A 159 17.19 9.72 24.17
C ARG A 159 17.82 10.42 22.97
N ARG A 160 18.14 9.69 21.90
CA ARG A 160 18.72 10.25 20.69
C ARG A 160 17.63 10.92 19.86
N HIS A 161 17.97 12.06 19.27
CA HIS A 161 17.10 12.83 18.37
C HIS A 161 17.61 12.80 16.92
N ASP A 162 18.38 11.76 16.56
CA ASP A 162 18.96 11.59 15.23
C ASP A 162 18.15 10.65 14.32
N TRP A 163 16.95 10.25 14.77
CA TRP A 163 15.99 9.53 13.96
C TRP A 163 15.24 10.48 13.03
N VAL A 164 14.73 9.92 11.94
CA VAL A 164 14.04 10.67 10.88
C VAL A 164 12.65 10.09 10.69
N LEU A 165 11.64 10.96 10.58
CA LEU A 165 10.26 10.58 10.31
C LEU A 165 10.03 10.48 8.79
N LEU A 166 9.49 9.37 8.32
CA LEU A 166 8.92 9.23 7.00
C LEU A 166 7.40 9.18 7.13
N GLU A 167 6.74 10.12 6.47
CA GLU A 167 5.28 10.21 6.36
C GLU A 167 4.93 10.77 4.98
N ASP A 168 3.67 10.67 4.58
CA ASP A 168 3.25 11.11 3.26
C ASP A 168 3.10 12.65 3.20
N ASN A 169 2.62 13.14 2.05
CA ASN A 169 2.45 14.58 1.83
C ASN A 169 1.02 15.05 2.13
N ASP A 170 0.25 14.34 2.96
CA ASP A 170 -1.11 14.74 3.31
C ASP A 170 -1.13 16.18 3.87
N PRO A 171 -2.14 17.01 3.50
CA PRO A 171 -2.24 18.38 3.98
C PRO A 171 -2.18 18.53 5.51
N THR A 172 -2.64 17.53 6.27
CA THR A 172 -2.57 17.55 7.74
C THR A 172 -1.14 17.50 8.24
N HIS A 173 -0.27 16.67 7.66
CA HIS A 173 1.15 16.54 8.02
C HIS A 173 1.95 17.80 7.65
N ARG A 174 1.50 18.51 6.61
CA ARG A 174 2.10 19.74 6.06
C ARG A 174 1.45 21.03 6.52
N SER A 175 0.46 20.96 7.41
CA SER A 175 -0.18 22.15 7.95
C SER A 175 0.83 23.00 8.72
N ARG A 176 0.59 24.32 8.79
CA ARG A 176 1.44 25.24 9.57
C ARG A 176 1.62 24.77 11.02
N PHE A 177 0.55 24.24 11.60
CA PHE A 177 0.56 23.70 12.96
C PHE A 177 1.50 22.49 13.08
N SER A 178 1.34 21.48 12.20
CA SER A 178 2.16 20.27 12.24
C SER A 178 3.64 20.54 11.95
N ILE A 179 3.94 21.46 11.03
CA ILE A 179 5.33 21.88 10.75
C ILE A 179 5.95 22.54 12.00
N GLN A 180 5.21 23.45 12.63
CA GLN A 180 5.69 24.16 13.82
C GLN A 180 5.88 23.19 15.00
N TRP A 181 4.92 22.28 15.21
CA TRP A 181 4.99 21.27 16.28
C TRP A 181 6.19 20.34 16.10
N LYS A 182 6.43 19.83 14.88
CA LYS A 182 7.60 19.00 14.57
C LYS A 182 8.91 19.76 14.83
N ARG A 183 8.97 21.05 14.47
CA ARG A 183 10.13 21.91 14.74
C ARG A 183 10.41 22.08 16.23
N GLU A 184 9.37 22.33 17.03
CA GLU A 184 9.46 22.47 18.49
C GLU A 184 9.93 21.18 19.18
N HIS A 185 9.61 20.03 18.61
CA HIS A 185 10.03 18.72 19.11
C HIS A 185 11.31 18.18 18.45
N HIS A 186 12.01 19.02 17.66
CA HIS A 186 13.24 18.67 16.95
C HIS A 186 13.11 17.44 16.04
N ILE A 187 11.95 17.25 15.42
CA ILE A 187 11.68 16.15 14.50
C ILE A 187 12.12 16.53 13.10
N THR A 188 12.99 15.71 12.52
CA THR A 188 13.39 15.81 11.11
C THR A 188 12.49 14.89 10.29
N THR A 189 11.81 15.43 9.28
CA THR A 189 11.01 14.63 8.32
C THR A 189 11.82 14.40 7.04
N LEU A 190 11.86 13.15 6.56
CA LEU A 190 12.41 12.80 5.26
C LEU A 190 11.46 13.30 4.17
N PRO A 191 11.91 14.06 3.16
CA PRO A 191 11.08 14.41 2.03
C PRO A 191 10.53 13.15 1.36
N TRP A 192 9.26 13.13 1.01
CA TRP A 192 8.62 12.01 0.31
C TRP A 192 8.01 12.47 -1.02
N PRO A 193 8.14 11.71 -2.12
CA PRO A 193 7.52 12.07 -3.38
C PRO A 193 6.02 11.74 -3.36
N SER A 194 5.18 12.69 -3.78
CA SER A 194 3.73 12.47 -3.90
C SER A 194 3.38 11.27 -4.80
N HIS A 195 2.23 10.65 -4.55
CA HIS A 195 1.74 9.47 -5.30
C HIS A 195 2.69 8.27 -5.26
N SER A 196 3.32 8.01 -4.10
CA SER A 196 4.25 6.88 -3.93
C SER A 196 3.87 5.85 -2.87
N PRO A 197 2.63 5.35 -2.83
CA PRO A 197 2.25 4.31 -1.87
C PRO A 197 2.98 2.99 -2.14
N ASP A 198 3.33 2.69 -3.39
CA ASP A 198 4.14 1.53 -3.79
C ASP A 198 5.55 1.53 -3.19
N ALA A 199 6.11 2.72 -2.96
CA ALA A 199 7.39 2.88 -2.30
C ALA A 199 7.30 2.83 -0.78
N ASN A 200 6.10 2.95 -0.19
CA ASN A 200 5.92 2.99 1.26
C ASN A 200 5.71 1.57 1.84
N PRO A 201 6.67 1.00 2.59
CA PRO A 201 6.57 -0.39 3.03
C PRO A 201 5.46 -0.63 4.07
N ILE A 202 4.98 0.41 4.75
CA ILE A 202 3.86 0.27 5.70
C ILE A 202 2.54 -0.07 4.99
N GLU A 203 2.40 0.22 3.69
CA GLU A 203 1.22 -0.16 2.91
C GLU A 203 1.09 -1.69 2.80
N ASN A 204 2.23 -2.40 2.73
CA ASN A 204 2.23 -3.87 2.79
C ASN A 204 1.77 -4.37 4.15
N LEU A 205 2.19 -3.71 5.22
CA LEU A 205 1.74 -4.01 6.57
C LEU A 205 0.22 -3.79 6.71
N TRP A 206 -0.31 -2.68 6.17
CA TRP A 206 -1.74 -2.43 6.17
C TRP A 206 -2.51 -3.48 5.40
N SER A 207 -2.02 -3.92 4.25
CA SER A 207 -2.63 -5.02 3.48
C SER A 207 -2.71 -6.32 4.30
N LEU A 208 -1.61 -6.68 4.99
CA LEU A 208 -1.55 -7.84 5.88
C LEU A 208 -2.58 -7.72 7.02
N ILE A 209 -2.59 -6.60 7.74
CA ILE A 209 -3.49 -6.38 8.88
C ILE A 209 -4.95 -6.39 8.43
N LYS A 210 -5.29 -5.68 7.36
CA LYS A 210 -6.65 -5.65 6.80
C LYS A 210 -7.11 -7.07 6.46
N THR A 211 -6.23 -7.90 5.90
CA THR A 211 -6.53 -9.30 5.57
C THR A 211 -6.81 -10.11 6.84
N LYS A 212 -5.92 -10.05 7.85
CA LYS A 212 -6.09 -10.79 9.11
C LYS A 212 -7.35 -10.36 9.87
N VAL A 213 -7.59 -9.06 10.00
CA VAL A 213 -8.76 -8.48 10.67
C VAL A 213 -10.05 -8.85 9.93
N SER A 214 -10.06 -8.80 8.59
CA SER A 214 -11.21 -9.20 7.77
C SER A 214 -11.59 -10.68 7.98
N ASN A 215 -10.60 -11.56 8.13
CA ASN A 215 -10.82 -12.99 8.37
C ASN A 215 -11.51 -13.27 9.71
N GLN A 216 -11.32 -12.42 10.72
CA GLN A 216 -12.01 -12.52 12.01
C GLN A 216 -13.49 -12.11 11.96
N LYS A 217 -13.93 -11.44 10.87
CA LYS A 217 -15.31 -11.00 10.65
C LYS A 217 -15.90 -10.20 11.84
N PRO A 218 -15.23 -9.12 12.30
CA PRO A 218 -15.78 -8.29 13.37
C PRO A 218 -17.15 -7.73 12.97
N LYS A 219 -18.06 -7.64 13.94
CA LYS A 219 -19.46 -7.18 13.75
C LYS A 219 -19.76 -5.82 14.37
N THR A 220 -18.83 -5.27 15.15
CA THR A 220 -18.99 -3.98 15.85
C THR A 220 -17.68 -3.22 15.77
N ILE A 221 -17.73 -1.89 15.90
CA ILE A 221 -16.52 -1.06 15.98
C ILE A 221 -15.61 -1.53 17.12
N LYS A 222 -16.17 -1.80 18.31
CA LYS A 222 -15.40 -2.31 19.45
C LYS A 222 -14.63 -3.60 19.12
N ASN A 223 -15.28 -4.55 18.46
CA ASN A 223 -14.62 -5.80 18.04
C ASN A 223 -13.60 -5.57 16.93
N LEU A 224 -13.88 -4.65 16.00
CA LEU A 224 -12.95 -4.26 14.95
C LEU A 224 -11.68 -3.62 15.52
N THR A 225 -11.82 -2.64 16.41
CA THR A 225 -10.70 -2.00 17.12
C THR A 225 -9.89 -3.02 17.91
N ARG A 226 -10.54 -3.91 18.67
CA ARG A 226 -9.86 -4.98 19.41
C ARG A 226 -9.08 -5.92 18.49
N ALA A 227 -9.66 -6.30 17.35
CA ALA A 227 -8.99 -7.14 16.36
C ALA A 227 -7.75 -6.43 15.78
N ILE A 228 -7.85 -5.13 15.47
CA ILE A 228 -6.72 -4.34 14.97
C ILE A 228 -5.57 -4.31 15.98
N TYR A 229 -5.86 -3.97 17.25
CA TYR A 229 -4.84 -3.96 18.31
C TYR A 229 -4.19 -5.33 18.49
N LYS A 230 -5.00 -6.40 18.51
CA LYS A 230 -4.48 -7.77 18.62
C LYS A 230 -3.55 -8.09 17.45
N GLU A 231 -4.00 -7.90 16.22
CA GLU A 231 -3.20 -8.26 15.04
C GLU A 231 -1.95 -7.41 14.88
N TRP A 232 -1.94 -6.16 15.36
CA TRP A 232 -0.75 -5.31 15.42
C TRP A 232 0.25 -5.79 16.47
N ASN A 233 -0.24 -6.13 17.67
CA ASN A 233 0.62 -6.60 18.77
C ASN A 233 1.17 -8.01 18.54
N ASP A 234 0.47 -8.83 17.76
CA ASP A 234 0.89 -10.19 17.37
C ASP A 234 1.87 -10.20 16.18
N LEU A 235 2.30 -9.03 15.67
CA LEU A 235 3.23 -8.97 14.55
C LEU A 235 4.64 -9.42 14.97
N PRO A 236 5.32 -10.25 14.15
CA PRO A 236 6.69 -10.66 14.44
C PRO A 236 7.64 -9.47 14.29
N PRO A 237 8.46 -9.12 15.31
CA PRO A 237 9.35 -7.95 15.27
C PRO A 237 10.28 -7.92 14.05
N GLU A 238 10.70 -9.08 13.55
CA GLU A 238 11.58 -9.24 12.39
C GLU A 238 10.97 -8.64 11.13
N LEU A 239 9.63 -8.69 10.99
CA LEU A 239 8.92 -8.14 9.84
C LEU A 239 9.15 -6.62 9.72
N ALA A 240 9.22 -5.89 10.85
CA ALA A 240 9.49 -4.45 10.81
C ALA A 240 10.86 -4.16 10.20
N SER A 241 11.89 -4.92 10.61
CA SER A 241 13.23 -4.80 10.03
C SER A 241 13.21 -5.12 8.53
N GLN A 242 12.57 -6.21 8.11
CA GLN A 242 12.47 -6.60 6.70
C GLN A 242 11.80 -5.52 5.84
N LEU A 243 10.74 -4.91 6.36
CA LEU A 243 10.04 -3.80 5.70
C LEU A 243 10.97 -2.59 5.53
N VAL A 244 11.74 -2.21 6.55
CA VAL A 244 12.72 -1.13 6.45
C VAL A 244 13.86 -1.47 5.48
N TRP A 245 14.40 -2.68 5.54
CA TRP A 245 15.45 -3.14 4.61
C TRP A 245 14.98 -3.17 3.16
N SER A 246 13.68 -3.42 2.93
CA SER A 246 13.09 -3.38 1.59
C SER A 246 13.20 -2.01 0.91
N MET A 247 13.39 -0.92 1.66
CA MET A 247 13.55 0.43 1.10
C MET A 247 14.70 0.53 0.10
N LYS A 248 15.80 -0.22 0.30
CA LYS A 248 16.92 -0.25 -0.64
C LYS A 248 16.50 -0.80 -2.00
N ASN A 249 15.75 -1.90 -2.00
CA ASN A 249 15.25 -2.51 -3.22
C ASN A 249 14.20 -1.61 -3.87
N ARG A 250 13.28 -1.01 -3.09
CA ARG A 250 12.29 -0.06 -3.63
C ARG A 250 12.94 1.13 -4.32
N VAL A 251 13.99 1.70 -3.73
CA VAL A 251 14.73 2.82 -4.35
C VAL A 251 15.40 2.38 -5.64
N ARG A 252 16.05 1.21 -5.67
CA ARG A 252 16.63 0.66 -6.90
C ARG A 252 15.56 0.46 -7.97
N ASP A 253 14.47 -0.20 -7.61
CA ASP A 253 13.39 -0.54 -8.55
C ASP A 253 12.70 0.73 -9.08
N LEU A 254 12.60 1.82 -8.29
CA LEU A 254 12.12 3.13 -8.76
C LEU A 254 13.04 3.79 -9.79
N ILE A 255 14.34 3.53 -9.71
CA ILE A 255 15.32 4.05 -10.67
C ILE A 255 15.23 3.22 -11.96
N GLU A 256 15.21 1.89 -11.82
CA GLU A 256 15.13 0.94 -12.94
C GLU A 256 13.80 1.05 -13.70
N SER A 257 12.69 1.37 -13.02
CA SER A 257 11.38 1.58 -13.64
C SER A 257 11.20 2.97 -14.26
N GLU A 258 12.25 3.80 -14.32
CA GLU A 258 12.15 5.22 -14.68
C GLU A 258 11.03 5.95 -13.91
N SER A 259 10.87 5.57 -12.63
CA SER A 259 9.89 6.07 -11.69
C SER A 259 8.42 5.82 -12.03
N GLU A 260 8.15 4.84 -12.88
CA GLU A 260 6.86 4.17 -12.93
C GLU A 260 6.57 3.39 -11.64
N TYR A 261 5.36 2.82 -11.55
CA TYR A 261 4.95 2.02 -10.40
C TYR A 261 5.81 0.77 -10.22
N ILE A 262 6.27 0.54 -9.00
CA ILE A 262 6.99 -0.69 -8.61
C ILE A 262 6.01 -1.72 -8.02
N LEU A 263 6.36 -2.99 -8.13
CA LEU A 263 5.52 -4.12 -7.72
C LEU A 263 5.86 -4.59 -6.29
N TYR A 264 5.41 -3.83 -5.31
CA TYR A 264 5.44 -4.20 -3.89
C TYR A 264 4.04 -4.31 -3.31
#